data_AF-A0A937VLE5-F1
#
_entry.id   AF-A0A937VLE5-F1
#
_cell.length_a   1.000
_cell.length_b   1.000
_cell.length_c   1.000
_cell.angle_alpha   90.00
_cell.angle_beta   90.00
_cell.angle_gamma   90.00
#
_symmetry.space_group_name_H-M   'P 1'
#
loop_
_entity.id
_entity.type
_entity.pdbx_description
1 polymer ?
#
loop_
_entity_poly.entity_id
_entity_poly.type
_entity_poly.pdbx_seq_one_letter_code
_entity_poly.pdbx_strand_id
1 'polypeptide(L)'
;MIKHGQEMSYGPKRVVGSELGMVHYEEVVKALGGHGELVRKDEEIVPAVKRAMASGKPACVNVLTDPTVTSPATLLLVEGLKME
;
A
#
# COMPACT_ATOMS: atom_id res chain seq x y z
N MET A 1 -10.70 3.42 0.04
CA MET A 1 -10.79 2.10 -0.62
C MET A 1 -11.47 2.28 -1.97
N ILE A 2 -10.72 2.65 -3.00
CA ILE A 2 -11.30 3.04 -4.30
C ILE A 2 -11.30 1.87 -5.27
N LYS A 3 -10.13 1.25 -5.54
CA LYS A 3 -9.98 0.10 -6.45
C LYS A 3 -10.98 -1.03 -6.17
N HIS A 4 -10.91 -1.65 -4.99
CA HIS A 4 -11.76 -2.79 -4.64
C HIS A 4 -13.26 -2.43 -4.58
N GLY A 5 -13.61 -1.20 -4.17
CA GLY A 5 -14.99 -0.74 -4.22
C GLY A 5 -15.51 -0.62 -5.66
N GLN A 6 -14.74 0.01 -6.56
CA GLN A 6 -15.07 0.09 -7.98
C GLN A 6 -15.23 -1.30 -8.61
N GLU A 7 -14.28 -2.20 -8.34
CA GLU A 7 -14.28 -3.56 -8.86
C GLU A 7 -15.51 -4.35 -8.42
N MET A 8 -15.89 -4.27 -7.13
CA MET A 8 -17.04 -5.00 -6.58
C MET A 8 -18.39 -4.40 -6.98
N SER A 9 -18.49 -3.08 -7.15
CA SER A 9 -19.74 -2.39 -7.50
C SER A 9 -19.99 -2.35 -9.00
N TYR A 10 -18.96 -2.22 -9.83
CA TYR A 10 -19.08 -1.95 -11.27
C TYR A 10 -18.40 -3.01 -12.15
N GLY A 11 -17.70 -3.97 -11.55
CA GLY A 11 -16.99 -5.03 -12.23
C GLY A 11 -15.53 -4.68 -12.59
N PRO A 12 -14.69 -5.69 -12.86
CA PRO A 12 -13.25 -5.53 -13.03
C PRO A 12 -12.85 -4.67 -14.25
N LYS A 13 -13.71 -4.57 -15.27
CA LYS A 13 -13.48 -3.73 -16.46
C LYS A 13 -13.76 -2.23 -16.20
N ARG A 14 -14.14 -1.86 -14.98
CA ARG A 14 -14.56 -0.50 -14.60
C ARG A 14 -13.73 0.04 -13.42
N VAL A 15 -12.53 -0.50 -13.23
CA VAL A 15 -11.50 0.05 -12.34
C VAL A 15 -10.76 1.14 -13.12
N VAL A 16 -10.97 2.41 -12.77
CA VAL A 16 -10.44 3.55 -13.52
C VAL A 16 -9.78 4.55 -12.57
N GLY A 17 -8.54 4.93 -12.89
CA GLY A 17 -7.80 5.98 -12.17
C GLY A 17 -7.41 5.63 -10.73
N SER A 18 -7.42 4.35 -10.38
CA SER A 18 -7.20 3.89 -8.99
C SER A 18 -6.02 2.93 -8.82
N GLU A 19 -5.29 2.63 -9.90
CA GLU A 19 -4.04 1.85 -9.87
C GLU A 19 -2.82 2.77 -10.00
N LEU A 20 -1.83 2.58 -9.13
CA LEU A 20 -0.60 3.37 -9.10
C LEU A 20 0.65 2.56 -9.48
N GLY A 21 0.55 1.22 -9.48
CA GLY A 21 1.69 0.34 -9.70
C GLY A 21 2.75 0.43 -8.58
N MET A 22 3.97 0.00 -8.91
CA MET A 22 5.12 0.14 -8.01
C MET A 22 5.64 1.57 -8.01
N VAL A 23 5.70 2.20 -6.83
CA VAL A 23 6.21 3.55 -6.64
C VAL A 23 7.35 3.54 -5.62
N HIS A 24 8.48 4.15 -5.98
CA HIS A 24 9.71 4.17 -5.17
C HIS A 24 9.72 5.33 -4.16
N TYR A 25 8.82 5.29 -3.18
CA TYR A 25 8.73 6.31 -2.13
C TYR A 25 10.00 6.40 -1.26
N GLU A 26 10.68 5.28 -1.07
CA GLU A 26 11.94 5.22 -0.33
C GLU A 26 13.05 6.02 -1.01
N GLU A 27 13.07 6.06 -2.35
CA GLU A 27 14.05 6.84 -3.11
C GLU A 27 13.77 8.34 -3.02
N VAL A 28 12.48 8.73 -2.99
CA VAL A 28 12.09 10.13 -2.73
C VAL A 28 12.59 10.57 -1.36
N VAL A 29 12.41 9.75 -0.32
CA VAL A 29 12.89 10.07 1.03
C VAL A 29 14.42 10.13 1.10
N LYS A 30 15.13 9.22 0.42
CA LYS A 30 16.59 9.29 0.30
C LYS A 30 17.05 10.59 -0.36
N ALA A 31 16.40 11.01 -1.46
CA ALA A 31 16.73 12.24 -2.17
C ALA A 31 16.52 13.50 -1.30
N LEU A 32 15.58 13.45 -0.35
CA LEU A 32 15.33 14.52 0.63
C LEU A 32 16.25 14.44 1.88
N GLY A 33 17.23 13.53 1.89
CA GLY A 33 18.19 13.38 2.98
C GLY A 33 17.77 12.43 4.11
N GLY A 34 16.63 11.76 3.98
CA GLY A 34 16.13 10.75 4.93
C GLY A 34 16.72 9.35 4.73
N HIS A 35 16.18 8.38 5.46
CA HIS A 35 16.48 6.95 5.31
C HIS A 35 15.39 6.26 4.48
N GLY A 36 15.76 5.49 3.47
CA GLY A 36 14.81 4.76 2.63
C GLY A 36 15.14 3.27 2.56
N GLU A 37 14.15 2.42 2.78
CA GLU A 37 14.24 0.95 2.63
C GLU A 37 13.12 0.48 1.71
N LEU A 38 13.44 -0.44 0.80
CA LEU A 38 12.44 -1.16 0.00
C LEU A 38 12.42 -2.62 0.44
N VAL A 39 11.28 -3.06 0.97
CA VAL A 39 11.04 -4.40 1.47
C VAL A 39 10.20 -5.16 0.45
N ARG A 40 10.70 -6.32 -0.01
CA ARG A 40 10.02 -7.17 -0.99
C ARG A 40 9.53 -8.49 -0.40
N LYS A 41 10.07 -8.87 0.76
CA LYS A 41 9.72 -10.11 1.46
C LYS A 41 9.43 -9.84 2.92
N ASP A 42 8.56 -10.66 3.50
CA ASP A 42 8.09 -10.50 4.88
C ASP A 42 9.24 -10.56 5.90
N GLU A 43 10.23 -11.42 5.66
CA GLU A 43 11.38 -11.58 6.58
C GLU A 43 12.27 -10.33 6.65
N GLU A 44 12.15 -9.43 5.67
CA GLU A 44 12.93 -8.18 5.61
C GLU A 44 12.30 -7.05 6.43
N ILE A 45 11.02 -7.15 6.81
CA ILE A 45 10.27 -6.08 7.49
C ILE A 45 10.95 -5.69 8.81
N VAL A 46 11.14 -6.66 9.72
CA VAL A 46 11.70 -6.40 11.05
C VAL A 46 13.14 -5.88 10.95
N PRO A 47 14.05 -6.48 10.15
CA PRO A 47 15.39 -5.92 9.92
C PRO A 47 15.38 -4.50 9.34
N ALA A 48 14.53 -4.19 8.36
CA ALA A 48 14.45 -2.87 7.74
C ALA A 48 14.00 -1.80 8.73
N VAL A 49 12.99 -2.10 9.54
CA VAL A 49 12.52 -1.20 10.60
C VAL A 49 13.63 -0.95 11.64
N LYS A 50 14.37 -1.98 12.05
CA LYS A 50 15.50 -1.82 12.99
C LYS A 50 16.58 -0.89 12.41
N ARG A 51 16.95 -1.05 11.14
CA ARG A 51 17.91 -0.15 10.47
C ARG A 51 17.37 1.28 10.35
N ALA A 52 16.10 1.44 10.00
CA ALA A 52 15.44 2.74 9.91
C ALA A 52 15.45 3.48 11.26
N MET A 53 15.12 2.79 12.37
CA MET A 53 15.18 3.38 13.71
C MET A 53 16.61 3.74 14.13
N ALA A 54 17.60 2.90 13.82
CA ALA A 54 19.00 3.16 14.13
C ALA A 54 19.60 4.31 13.30
N SER A 55 18.98 4.69 12.18
CA SER A 55 19.49 5.73 11.28
C SER A 55 19.51 7.14 11.90
N GLY A 56 18.68 7.40 12.90
CA GLY A 56 18.50 8.73 13.50
C GLY A 56 17.89 9.76 12.53
N LYS A 57 17.33 9.33 11.40
CA LYS A 57 16.75 10.19 10.35
C LYS A 57 15.25 9.95 10.21
N PRO A 58 14.49 10.92 9.65
CA PRO A 58 13.18 10.62 9.07
C PRO A 58 13.32 9.47 8.08
N ALA A 59 12.48 8.45 8.21
CA ALA A 59 12.63 7.20 7.47
C ALA A 59 11.34 6.77 6.75
N CYS A 60 11.49 6.19 5.56
CA CYS A 60 10.44 5.48 4.85
C CYS A 60 10.87 4.02 4.66
N VAL A 61 10.06 3.10 5.19
CA VAL A 61 10.13 1.67 4.90
C VAL A 61 9.00 1.35 3.95
N ASN A 62 9.31 1.29 2.66
CA ASN A 62 8.35 1.01 1.59
C ASN A 62 8.18 -0.51 1.47
N VAL A 63 7.05 -1.04 1.93
CA VAL A 63 6.76 -2.47 1.95
C VAL A 63 5.83 -2.83 0.82
N LEU A 64 6.26 -3.73 -0.07
CA LEU A 64 5.37 -4.27 -1.08
C LEU A 64 4.40 -5.25 -0.45
N THR A 65 3.12 -5.03 -0.72
CA THR A 65 2.03 -5.89 -0.28
C THR A 65 1.28 -6.44 -1.49
N ASP A 66 0.49 -7.48 -1.25
CA ASP A 66 -0.38 -8.03 -2.29
C ASP A 66 -1.50 -7.03 -2.63
N PRO A 67 -1.56 -6.52 -3.88
CA PRO A 67 -2.54 -5.51 -4.31
C PRO A 67 -3.96 -6.08 -4.50
N THR A 68 -4.15 -7.38 -4.32
CA THR A 68 -5.44 -8.08 -4.44
C THR A 68 -6.15 -8.26 -3.11
N VAL A 69 -5.46 -8.02 -1.99
CA VAL A 69 -6.05 -8.14 -0.65
C VAL A 69 -7.07 -7.03 -0.43
N THR A 70 -8.31 -7.43 -0.20
CA THR A 70 -9.42 -6.49 0.08
C THR A 70 -9.52 -6.22 1.58
N SER A 71 -9.69 -4.95 1.94
CA SER A 71 -9.96 -4.57 3.33
C SER A 71 -11.37 -4.99 3.76
N PRO A 72 -11.56 -5.56 4.97
CA PRO A 72 -12.88 -5.91 5.50
C PRO A 72 -13.89 -4.76 5.47
N ALA A 73 -13.44 -3.52 5.65
CA ALA A 73 -14.32 -2.36 5.57
C ALA A 73 -14.91 -2.15 4.17
N THR A 74 -14.23 -2.59 3.10
CA THR A 74 -14.76 -2.50 1.72
C THR A 74 -15.95 -3.42 1.54
N LEU A 75 -15.86 -4.63 2.10
CA LEU A 75 -16.93 -5.62 2.03
C LEU A 75 -18.21 -5.07 2.69
N LEU A 76 -18.08 -4.57 3.93
CA LEU A 76 -19.19 -3.97 4.68
C LEU A 76 -19.85 -2.80 3.93
N LEU A 77 -19.03 -1.93 3.33
CA LEU A 77 -19.53 -0.80 2.55
C LEU A 77 -20.34 -1.26 1.33
N VAL A 78 -19.80 -2.20 0.56
CA VAL A 78 -20.44 -2.68 -0.67
C VAL A 78 -21.72 -3.46 -0.37
N GLU A 79 -21.74 -4.25 0.71
CA GLU A 79 -22.95 -4.91 1.19
C GLU A 79 -24.04 -3.90 1.55
N GLY A 80 -23.69 -2.84 2.30
CA GLY A 80 -24.63 -1.78 2.65
C GLY A 80 -25.22 -1.04 1.45
N LEU A 81 -24.50 -0.96 0.33
CA LEU A 81 -24.98 -0.37 -0.93
C LEU A 81 -25.97 -1.26 -1.69
N LYS A 82 -25.98 -2.57 -1.41
CA LYS A 82 -26.85 -3.57 -2.06
C LYS A 82 -28.12 -3.88 -1.26
N MET A 83 -28.31 -3.24 -0.11
CA MET A 83 -29.50 -3.43 0.71
C MET A 83 -30.72 -2.82 0.00
N GLU A 84 -31.50 -3.68 -0.66
CA GLU A 84 -32.91 -3.43 -1.01
C GLU A 84 -33.81 -3.59 0.22
#